data_AF-A0A183TVF3-F1
#
_entry.id   AF-A0A183TVF3-F1
#
_cell.length_a   1.000
_cell.length_b   1.000
_cell.length_c   1.000
_cell.angle_alpha   90.00
_cell.angle_beta   90.00
_cell.angle_gamma   90.00
#
_symmetry.space_group_name_H-M   'P 1'
#
loop_
_entity.id
_entity.type
_entity.pdbx_description
1 polymer ?
#
loop_
_entity_poly.entity_id
_entity_poly.type
_entity_poly.pdbx_seq_one_letter_code
_entity_poly.pdbx_strand_id
1 'polypeptide(L)'
;MIQGYRQPRHLIKQTIDSILPVYDCSAPVVDMIHNTATPTILGCGNVTFSGNLSNNDICIFLRSMNATCEPVVAEQFKSINAEFGYLCDDARYVKHSISIELAGAMIGALTFGQISDRFGRRMTLLFALSGLSLFGALSSFSGGLIEFVIIRFVTGIFNGASMSVLNVFTFENLPQRYRLWLNTLLTWSPNFVLFALLAYYSEDWRTLARATSGITLPAIVLLLVVTSIVHYGLLFNMEKLSGSLYWNLVYTGIIRYTFNIVAGALDRTFSCVGRRFIHLGSHVFVSGTIGAVVFINLFDGSHSMDTVIRILVLCGVSMTSQLYIVNVLCAAELFPTAIRNVADSQLAIWNRTGTVIAPQIFFLVSREKHFFSCCFSLLLVMNAASLIANFKFAQFVSV
;
A
#
# COMPACT_ATOMS: atom_id res chain seq x y z
N MET A 1 7.37 43.62 -21.88
CA MET A 1 6.67 42.36 -22.22
C MET A 1 7.54 41.16 -21.82
N ILE A 2 7.85 40.99 -20.52
CA ILE A 2 8.35 39.73 -19.94
C ILE A 2 7.90 39.76 -18.47
N GLN A 3 6.65 39.36 -18.21
CA GLN A 3 6.19 39.09 -16.84
C GLN A 3 6.68 37.70 -16.48
N GLY A 4 7.69 37.64 -15.61
CA GLY A 4 8.20 36.40 -15.04
C GLY A 4 7.09 35.67 -14.29
N TYR A 5 6.74 34.49 -14.76
CA TYR A 5 5.89 33.53 -14.05
C TYR A 5 6.58 33.12 -12.74
N ARG A 6 6.24 33.79 -11.64
CA ARG A 6 6.49 33.24 -10.29
C ARG A 6 5.62 32.00 -10.13
N GLN A 7 6.18 30.80 -10.33
CA GLN A 7 5.53 29.57 -9.91
C GLN A 7 5.28 29.63 -8.39
N PRO A 8 4.04 29.44 -7.93
CA PRO A 8 3.70 29.57 -6.51
C PRO A 8 4.34 28.44 -5.71
N ARG A 9 4.83 28.77 -4.50
CA ARG A 9 5.39 27.81 -3.52
C ARG A 9 4.45 26.63 -3.15
N HIS A 10 3.20 26.66 -3.62
CA HIS A 10 2.15 25.65 -3.44
C HIS A 10 2.33 24.40 -4.30
N LEU A 11 2.86 24.50 -5.54
CA LEU A 11 3.12 23.32 -6.38
C LEU A 11 4.18 22.38 -5.77
N ILE A 12 5.10 22.91 -4.94
CA ILE A 12 6.15 22.13 -4.27
C ILE A 12 5.61 21.19 -3.22
N LYS A 13 4.54 21.60 -2.52
CA LYS A 13 3.88 20.77 -1.51
C LYS A 13 2.99 19.69 -2.16
N GLN A 14 2.41 20.01 -3.32
CA GLN A 14 1.57 19.11 -4.13
C GLN A 14 2.32 17.96 -4.82
N THR A 15 3.64 17.82 -4.63
CA THR A 15 4.36 16.69 -5.23
C THR A 15 5.04 15.78 -4.24
N ILE A 16 5.32 16.29 -3.05
CA ILE A 16 5.97 15.56 -1.96
C ILE A 16 5.16 14.33 -1.53
N ASP A 17 3.83 14.37 -1.70
CA ASP A 17 2.96 13.26 -1.27
C ASP A 17 2.38 12.44 -2.43
N SER A 18 2.72 12.78 -3.68
CA SER A 18 2.56 11.88 -4.86
C SER A 18 3.56 10.70 -4.85
N ILE A 19 4.39 10.69 -3.82
CA ILE A 19 5.63 9.95 -3.63
C ILE A 19 5.49 8.84 -2.56
N LEU A 20 4.31 8.63 -1.97
CA LEU A 20 4.10 7.44 -1.13
C LEU A 20 4.43 6.09 -1.84
N PRO A 21 4.27 5.93 -3.17
CA PRO A 21 4.79 4.74 -3.87
C PRO A 21 6.33 4.71 -4.05
N VAL A 22 7.07 5.76 -3.67
CA VAL A 22 8.55 5.81 -3.70
C VAL A 22 9.17 4.91 -2.64
N TYR A 23 8.42 4.57 -1.58
CA TYR A 23 8.82 3.57 -0.61
C TYR A 23 9.10 2.19 -1.25
N ASP A 24 8.55 1.89 -2.41
CA ASP A 24 8.53 0.53 -2.95
C ASP A 24 9.71 0.20 -3.88
N CYS A 25 10.25 1.21 -4.59
CA CYS A 25 11.24 0.95 -5.65
C CYS A 25 12.63 0.53 -5.14
N SER A 26 12.94 0.74 -3.85
CA SER A 26 14.21 0.33 -3.24
C SER A 26 14.17 -1.07 -2.64
N ALA A 27 12.99 -1.64 -2.40
CA ALA A 27 12.83 -2.97 -1.80
C ALA A 27 13.51 -4.08 -2.63
N PRO A 28 13.37 -4.13 -3.97
CA PRO A 28 13.97 -5.18 -4.78
C PRO A 28 15.50 -5.19 -4.72
N VAL A 29 16.13 -4.02 -4.57
CA VAL A 29 17.59 -3.89 -4.49
C VAL A 29 18.12 -4.35 -3.14
N VAL A 30 17.40 -4.08 -2.04
CA VAL A 30 17.78 -4.57 -0.72
C VAL A 30 17.57 -6.06 -0.61
N ASP A 31 16.46 -6.58 -1.15
CA ASP A 31 16.24 -8.02 -1.33
C ASP A 31 17.43 -8.65 -2.07
N MET A 32 17.86 -8.07 -3.19
CA MET A 32 18.95 -8.56 -4.01
C MET A 32 20.28 -8.69 -3.24
N ILE A 33 20.61 -7.70 -2.42
CA ILE A 33 21.84 -7.71 -1.60
C ILE A 33 21.81 -8.84 -0.57
N HIS A 34 20.69 -8.98 0.15
CA HIS A 34 20.57 -9.99 1.21
C HIS A 34 20.40 -11.41 0.66
N ASN A 35 19.70 -11.56 -0.45
CA ASN A 35 19.48 -12.83 -1.13
C ASN A 35 20.79 -13.43 -1.66
N THR A 36 21.71 -12.59 -2.13
CA THR A 36 22.99 -13.02 -2.73
C THR A 36 24.17 -13.01 -1.77
N ALA A 37 23.93 -12.72 -0.48
CA ALA A 37 24.95 -12.78 0.55
C ALA A 37 25.54 -14.19 0.62
N THR A 38 26.86 -14.31 0.49
CA THR A 38 27.55 -15.60 0.58
C THR A 38 27.80 -15.91 2.06
N PRO A 39 27.30 -17.04 2.58
CA PRO A 39 27.56 -17.43 3.97
C PRO A 39 29.04 -17.74 4.18
N THR A 40 29.54 -17.54 5.40
CA THR A 40 30.90 -17.93 5.76
C THR A 40 30.91 -19.40 6.17
N ILE A 41 31.87 -20.15 5.64
CA ILE A 41 32.00 -21.58 5.91
C ILE A 41 32.87 -21.74 7.16
N LEU A 42 32.29 -22.25 8.25
CA LEU A 42 33.01 -22.48 9.52
C LEU A 42 33.70 -23.83 9.57
N GLY A 43 33.20 -24.80 8.82
CA GLY A 43 33.65 -26.17 8.94
C GLY A 43 32.91 -27.14 8.05
N CYS A 44 33.27 -28.39 8.21
CA CYS A 44 32.74 -29.52 7.48
C CYS A 44 32.53 -30.65 8.49
N GLY A 45 31.27 -30.95 8.83
CA GLY A 45 30.94 -31.88 9.91
C GLY A 45 31.58 -31.48 11.25
N ASN A 46 32.45 -32.35 11.80
CA ASN A 46 33.17 -32.08 13.06
C ASN A 46 34.50 -31.32 12.87
N VAL A 47 34.91 -31.02 11.64
CA VAL A 47 36.17 -30.31 11.35
C VAL A 47 35.88 -28.82 11.21
N THR A 48 36.46 -27.99 12.08
CA THR A 48 36.36 -26.53 11.99
C THR A 48 37.56 -25.94 11.26
N PHE A 49 37.31 -25.03 10.33
CA PHE A 49 38.36 -24.29 9.63
C PHE A 49 38.80 -23.10 10.50
N SER A 50 40.06 -23.12 10.93
CA SER A 50 40.67 -22.00 11.66
C SER A 50 41.00 -20.84 10.70
N GLY A 51 40.87 -19.60 11.17
CA GLY A 51 40.87 -18.36 10.37
C GLY A 51 42.14 -17.99 9.58
N ASN A 52 43.08 -18.91 9.38
CA ASN A 52 44.29 -18.73 8.58
C ASN A 52 44.18 -19.27 7.14
N LEU A 53 43.07 -19.94 6.79
CA LEU A 53 42.84 -20.47 5.44
C LEU A 53 42.13 -19.43 4.57
N SER A 54 42.55 -19.32 3.31
CA SER A 54 41.85 -18.47 2.34
C SER A 54 40.52 -19.12 1.93
N ASN A 55 39.52 -18.31 1.56
CA ASN A 55 38.24 -18.82 1.06
C ASN A 55 38.39 -19.79 -0.12
N ASN A 56 39.45 -19.60 -0.94
CA ASN A 56 39.73 -20.48 -2.08
C ASN A 56 40.20 -21.88 -1.62
N ASP A 57 41.03 -21.95 -0.58
CA ASP A 57 41.52 -23.21 -0.04
C ASP A 57 40.38 -24.02 0.60
N ILE A 58 39.46 -23.34 1.28
CA ILE A 58 38.24 -23.94 1.87
C ILE A 58 37.36 -24.53 0.75
N CYS A 59 37.19 -23.81 -0.36
CA CYS A 59 36.40 -24.27 -1.49
C CYS A 59 37.03 -25.46 -2.24
N ILE A 60 38.36 -25.48 -2.38
CA ILE A 60 39.09 -26.63 -2.95
C ILE A 60 38.93 -27.87 -2.05
N PHE A 61 38.98 -27.68 -0.73
CA PHE A 61 38.78 -28.77 0.24
C PHE A 61 37.34 -29.33 0.20
N LEU A 62 36.32 -28.47 0.13
CA LEU A 62 34.94 -28.91 -0.01
C LEU A 62 34.71 -29.72 -1.30
N ARG A 63 35.33 -29.29 -2.40
CA ARG A 63 35.24 -29.99 -3.70
C ARG A 63 35.96 -31.33 -3.70
N SER A 64 37.04 -31.49 -2.93
CA SER A 64 37.74 -32.77 -2.84
C SER A 64 36.96 -33.80 -2.03
N MET A 65 36.16 -33.37 -1.06
CA MET A 65 35.31 -34.26 -0.24
C MET A 65 33.96 -34.61 -0.88
N ASN A 66 33.48 -33.84 -1.87
CA ASN A 66 32.41 -34.02 -2.87
C ASN A 66 31.05 -34.68 -2.48
N ALA A 67 30.90 -35.32 -1.31
CA ALA A 67 29.68 -35.97 -0.82
C ALA A 67 29.73 -36.40 0.66
N THR A 68 30.90 -36.46 1.32
CA THR A 68 31.00 -37.04 2.68
C THR A 68 30.74 -36.05 3.81
N CYS A 69 30.42 -34.81 3.49
CA CYS A 69 30.50 -33.75 4.47
C CYS A 69 29.45 -32.67 4.27
N GLU A 70 28.63 -32.43 5.30
CA GLU A 70 27.71 -31.30 5.34
C GLU A 70 28.47 -30.05 5.80
N PRO A 71 28.50 -28.97 5.00
CA PRO A 71 29.18 -27.74 5.35
C PRO A 71 28.43 -27.04 6.48
N VAL A 72 29.15 -26.73 7.56
CA VAL A 72 28.63 -25.91 8.66
C VAL A 72 28.89 -24.45 8.31
N VAL A 73 27.81 -23.70 8.09
CA VAL A 73 27.87 -22.29 7.69
C VAL A 73 27.48 -21.37 8.84
N ALA A 74 28.18 -20.25 9.00
CA ALA A 74 27.71 -19.14 9.83
C ALA A 74 26.85 -18.22 8.97
N GLU A 75 25.59 -18.08 9.36
CA GLU A 75 24.63 -17.23 8.66
C GLU A 75 24.43 -15.94 9.48
N GLN A 76 24.81 -14.79 8.91
CA GLN A 76 24.39 -13.48 9.43
C GLN A 76 22.95 -13.15 9.03
N PHE A 77 22.51 -13.73 7.92
CA PHE A 77 21.17 -13.65 7.34
C PHE A 77 20.99 -14.91 6.50
N LYS A 78 19.85 -15.59 6.63
CA LYS A 78 19.60 -16.81 5.84
C LYS A 78 19.31 -16.41 4.40
N SER A 79 20.34 -16.52 3.57
CA SER A 79 20.32 -16.12 2.16
C SER A 79 19.97 -17.29 1.24
N ILE A 80 19.77 -17.00 -0.05
CA ILE A 80 19.46 -18.02 -1.07
C ILE A 80 20.65 -18.98 -1.24
N ASN A 81 21.88 -18.46 -1.13
CA ASN A 81 23.09 -19.28 -1.18
C ASN A 81 23.10 -20.33 -0.05
N ALA A 82 22.66 -19.94 1.14
CA ALA A 82 22.61 -20.82 2.31
C ALA A 82 21.47 -21.86 2.18
N GLU A 83 20.27 -21.45 1.75
CA GLU A 83 19.13 -22.37 1.65
C GLU A 83 19.24 -23.37 0.49
N PHE A 84 19.69 -22.93 -0.68
CA PHE A 84 19.81 -23.78 -1.87
C PHE A 84 21.18 -24.46 -2.00
N GLY A 85 22.12 -24.20 -1.09
CA GLY A 85 23.44 -24.85 -1.05
C GLY A 85 24.41 -24.39 -2.15
N TYR A 86 24.22 -23.20 -2.73
CA TYR A 86 25.14 -22.63 -3.71
C TYR A 86 26.33 -21.96 -3.00
N LEU A 87 27.39 -22.74 -2.77
CA LEU A 87 28.61 -22.31 -2.09
C LEU A 87 29.76 -22.08 -3.10
N CYS A 88 30.79 -21.33 -2.70
CA CYS A 88 32.02 -21.18 -3.48
C CYS A 88 31.80 -20.66 -4.92
N ASP A 89 32.30 -21.36 -5.94
CA ASP A 89 32.13 -20.98 -7.35
C ASP A 89 30.65 -20.99 -7.78
N ASP A 90 29.83 -21.85 -7.16
CA ASP A 90 28.42 -22.00 -7.51
C ASP A 90 27.58 -20.81 -7.01
N ALA A 91 28.07 -20.05 -6.02
CA ALA A 91 27.45 -18.77 -5.62
C ALA A 91 27.45 -17.74 -6.77
N ARG A 92 28.25 -17.94 -7.81
CA ARG A 92 28.23 -17.12 -9.03
C ARG A 92 26.89 -17.22 -9.76
N TYR A 93 26.25 -18.39 -9.77
CA TYR A 93 24.95 -18.56 -10.43
C TYR A 93 23.86 -17.74 -9.75
N VAL A 94 23.89 -17.66 -8.42
CA VAL A 94 22.99 -16.79 -7.65
C VAL A 94 23.32 -15.31 -7.91
N LYS A 95 24.60 -14.93 -8.01
CA LYS A 95 24.97 -13.56 -8.42
C LYS A 95 24.52 -13.21 -9.85
N HIS A 96 24.47 -14.17 -10.77
CA HIS A 96 23.94 -13.93 -12.12
C HIS A 96 22.43 -13.63 -12.12
N SER A 97 21.67 -14.05 -11.11
CA SER A 97 20.25 -13.69 -11.00
C SER A 97 20.04 -12.18 -10.91
N ILE A 98 20.98 -11.46 -10.28
CA ILE A 98 21.00 -10.00 -10.20
C ILE A 98 21.05 -9.39 -11.59
N SER A 99 21.98 -9.86 -12.43
CA SER A 99 22.16 -9.35 -13.78
C SER A 99 20.91 -9.56 -14.63
N ILE A 100 20.23 -10.70 -14.45
CA ILE A 100 18.99 -11.03 -15.15
C ILE A 100 17.85 -10.11 -14.68
N GLU A 101 17.70 -9.87 -13.37
CA GLU A 101 16.70 -8.94 -12.83
C GLU A 101 16.93 -7.50 -13.36
N LEU A 102 18.18 -7.03 -13.41
CA LEU A 102 18.53 -5.73 -13.98
C LEU A 102 18.22 -5.64 -15.48
N ALA A 103 18.45 -6.72 -16.24
CA ALA A 103 18.06 -6.78 -17.64
C ALA A 103 16.53 -6.67 -17.81
N GLY A 104 15.76 -7.32 -16.93
CA GLY A 104 14.31 -7.14 -16.84
C GLY A 104 13.94 -5.67 -16.59
N ALA A 105 14.61 -5.02 -15.64
CA ALA A 105 14.37 -3.60 -15.33
C ALA A 105 14.67 -2.67 -16.51
N MET A 106 15.67 -2.95 -17.33
CA MET A 106 15.93 -2.18 -18.56
C MET A 106 14.76 -2.29 -19.54
N ILE A 107 14.23 -3.49 -19.75
CA ILE A 107 13.08 -3.73 -20.63
C ILE A 107 11.83 -3.02 -20.09
N GLY A 108 11.60 -3.13 -18.78
CA GLY A 108 10.50 -2.46 -18.09
C GLY A 108 10.54 -0.94 -18.24
N ALA A 109 11.70 -0.32 -18.01
CA ALA A 109 11.86 1.13 -18.12
C ALA A 109 11.61 1.64 -19.56
N LEU A 110 12.10 0.93 -20.57
CA LEU A 110 11.93 1.31 -21.99
C LEU A 110 10.47 1.20 -22.44
N THR A 111 9.79 0.12 -22.06
CA THR A 111 8.42 -0.16 -22.51
C THR A 111 7.39 0.65 -21.72
N PHE A 112 7.45 0.61 -20.39
CA PHE A 112 6.46 1.27 -19.55
C PHE A 112 6.64 2.78 -19.47
N GLY A 113 7.83 3.31 -19.77
CA GLY A 113 8.02 4.74 -20.01
C GLY A 113 7.09 5.25 -21.12
N GLN A 114 7.12 4.59 -22.29
CA GLN A 114 6.26 4.97 -23.43
C GLN A 114 4.77 4.69 -23.17
N ILE A 115 4.46 3.57 -22.51
CA ILE A 115 3.08 3.25 -22.11
C ILE A 115 2.53 4.34 -21.17
N SER A 116 3.37 4.87 -20.27
CA SER A 116 2.97 5.90 -19.32
C SER A 116 2.59 7.22 -19.97
N ASP A 117 3.24 7.56 -21.08
CA ASP A 117 2.93 8.77 -21.84
C ASP A 117 1.62 8.60 -22.64
N ARG A 118 1.24 7.37 -23.00
CA ARG A 118 0.02 7.08 -23.77
C ARG A 118 -1.22 6.80 -22.92
N PHE A 119 -1.10 5.99 -21.88
CA PHE A 119 -2.20 5.57 -21.00
C PHE A 119 -2.31 6.41 -19.71
N GLY A 120 -1.36 7.32 -19.50
CA GLY A 120 -1.27 8.14 -18.30
C GLY A 120 -0.40 7.48 -17.23
N ARG A 121 0.38 8.34 -16.55
CA ARG A 121 1.43 7.93 -15.61
C ARG A 121 0.90 7.25 -14.37
N ARG A 122 -0.23 7.74 -13.84
CA ARG A 122 -0.85 7.18 -12.63
C ARG A 122 -1.32 5.74 -12.82
N MET A 123 -1.99 5.44 -13.93
CA MET A 123 -2.49 4.07 -14.19
C MET A 123 -1.35 3.10 -14.44
N THR A 124 -0.35 3.55 -15.21
CA THR A 124 0.85 2.77 -15.51
C THR A 124 1.64 2.47 -14.23
N LEU A 125 1.75 3.46 -13.32
CA LEU A 125 2.39 3.29 -12.02
C LEU A 125 1.63 2.30 -11.12
N LEU A 126 0.29 2.39 -11.04
CA LEU A 126 -0.53 1.45 -10.26
C LEU A 126 -0.39 0.01 -10.76
N PHE A 127 -0.37 -0.17 -12.07
CA PHE A 127 -0.14 -1.48 -12.69
C PHE A 127 1.25 -2.01 -12.36
N ALA A 128 2.28 -1.16 -12.47
CA ALA A 128 3.66 -1.54 -12.17
C ALA A 128 3.83 -1.98 -10.70
N LEU A 129 3.26 -1.23 -9.74
CA LEU A 129 3.34 -1.55 -8.31
C LEU A 129 2.52 -2.82 -7.96
N SER A 130 1.39 -3.01 -8.62
CA SER A 130 0.60 -4.25 -8.45
C SER A 130 1.36 -5.48 -8.95
N GLY A 131 2.06 -5.37 -10.08
CA GLY A 131 2.96 -6.42 -10.56
C GLY A 131 4.13 -6.64 -9.60
N LEU A 132 4.75 -5.57 -9.11
CA LEU A 132 5.89 -5.64 -8.19
C LEU A 132 5.54 -6.40 -6.91
N SER A 133 4.41 -6.08 -6.28
CA SER A 133 3.92 -6.76 -5.07
C SER A 133 3.55 -8.23 -5.33
N LEU A 134 2.88 -8.54 -6.44
CA LEU A 134 2.50 -9.90 -6.80
C LEU A 134 3.71 -10.80 -7.04
N PHE A 135 4.62 -10.38 -7.93
CA PHE A 135 5.79 -11.18 -8.29
C PHE A 135 6.87 -11.17 -7.20
N GLY A 136 6.95 -10.10 -6.39
CA GLY A 136 7.72 -10.08 -5.15
C GLY A 136 7.26 -11.17 -4.18
N ALA A 137 5.95 -11.29 -3.94
CA ALA A 137 5.41 -12.33 -3.06
C ALA A 137 5.62 -13.74 -3.64
N LEU A 138 5.40 -13.92 -4.95
CA LEU A 138 5.60 -15.19 -5.64
C LEU A 138 7.04 -15.70 -5.52
N SER A 139 8.04 -14.82 -5.52
CA SER A 139 9.43 -15.23 -5.38
C SER A 139 9.72 -15.93 -4.04
N SER A 140 8.95 -15.63 -2.99
CA SER A 140 9.07 -16.27 -1.67
C SER A 140 8.60 -17.72 -1.65
N PHE A 141 7.89 -18.17 -2.69
CA PHE A 141 7.40 -19.54 -2.85
C PHE A 141 8.29 -20.39 -3.76
N SER A 142 9.32 -19.81 -4.37
CA SER A 142 10.19 -20.53 -5.30
C SER A 142 10.90 -21.71 -4.60
N GLY A 143 10.89 -22.87 -5.25
CA GLY A 143 11.50 -24.11 -4.77
C GLY A 143 12.92 -24.36 -5.28
N GLY A 144 13.38 -23.56 -6.25
CA GLY A 144 14.72 -23.67 -6.82
C GLY A 144 15.18 -22.41 -7.56
N LEU A 145 16.47 -22.40 -7.90
CA LEU A 145 17.13 -21.20 -8.45
C LEU A 145 16.54 -20.75 -9.80
N ILE A 146 16.20 -21.67 -10.70
CA ILE A 146 15.67 -21.33 -12.04
C ILE A 146 14.31 -20.65 -11.92
N GLU A 147 13.40 -21.21 -11.11
CA GLU A 147 12.08 -20.63 -10.85
C GLU A 147 12.21 -19.25 -10.20
N PHE A 148 13.10 -19.12 -9.21
CA PHE A 148 13.40 -17.85 -8.57
C PHE A 148 13.88 -16.79 -9.57
N VAL A 149 14.82 -17.16 -10.45
CA VAL A 149 15.38 -16.26 -11.48
C VAL A 149 14.31 -15.79 -12.46
N ILE A 150 13.40 -16.67 -12.90
CA ILE A 150 12.31 -16.31 -13.82
C ILE A 150 11.35 -15.32 -13.15
N ILE A 151 10.94 -15.59 -11.91
CA ILE A 151 10.05 -14.69 -11.18
C ILE A 151 10.74 -13.34 -10.96
N ARG A 152 12.02 -13.32 -10.59
CA ARG A 152 12.79 -12.09 -10.38
C ARG A 152 13.04 -11.30 -11.66
N PHE A 153 13.17 -11.97 -12.81
CA PHE A 153 13.20 -11.28 -14.11
C PHE A 153 11.91 -10.47 -14.34
N VAL A 154 10.76 -11.08 -14.07
CA VAL A 154 9.46 -10.42 -14.20
C VAL A 154 9.29 -9.31 -13.17
N THR A 155 9.68 -9.54 -11.90
CA THR A 155 9.76 -8.50 -10.86
C THR A 155 10.63 -7.33 -11.32
N GLY A 156 11.76 -7.61 -11.97
CA GLY A 156 12.66 -6.63 -12.56
C GLY A 156 11.97 -5.74 -13.58
N ILE A 157 11.18 -6.31 -14.50
CA ILE A 157 10.37 -5.53 -15.47
C ILE A 157 9.47 -4.53 -14.75
N PHE A 158 8.73 -4.98 -13.73
CA PHE A 158 7.83 -4.10 -12.97
C PHE A 158 8.56 -3.06 -12.13
N ASN A 159 9.73 -3.40 -11.59
CA ASN A 159 10.59 -2.46 -10.87
C ASN A 159 11.16 -1.38 -11.81
N GLY A 160 11.59 -1.77 -13.01
CA GLY A 160 12.02 -0.82 -14.04
C GLY A 160 10.89 0.12 -14.47
N ALA A 161 9.69 -0.43 -14.65
CA ALA A 161 8.49 0.32 -14.98
C ALA A 161 8.07 1.32 -13.88
N SER A 162 8.08 0.90 -12.61
CA SER A 162 7.74 1.79 -11.50
C SER A 162 8.76 2.93 -11.40
N MET A 163 10.06 2.62 -11.48
CA MET A 163 11.15 3.59 -11.39
C MET A 163 11.13 4.64 -12.51
N SER A 164 10.90 4.22 -13.75
CA SER A 164 10.85 5.15 -14.89
C SER A 164 9.63 6.07 -14.80
N VAL A 165 8.46 5.55 -14.44
CA VAL A 165 7.22 6.33 -14.40
C VAL A 165 7.17 7.24 -13.17
N LEU A 166 7.62 6.76 -12.01
CA LEU A 166 7.55 7.46 -10.73
C LEU A 166 8.46 8.70 -10.68
N ASN A 167 9.69 8.59 -11.18
CA ASN A 167 10.63 9.71 -11.19
C ASN A 167 10.12 10.85 -12.08
N VAL A 168 9.62 10.52 -13.28
CA VAL A 168 9.15 11.56 -14.19
C VAL A 168 7.80 12.12 -13.73
N PHE A 169 6.91 11.31 -13.16
CA PHE A 169 5.69 11.77 -12.50
C PHE A 169 6.01 12.74 -11.35
N THR A 170 7.03 12.45 -10.55
CA THR A 170 7.50 13.33 -9.47
C THR A 170 8.06 14.65 -10.03
N PHE A 171 8.83 14.62 -11.11
CA PHE A 171 9.42 15.84 -11.68
C PHE A 171 8.43 16.75 -12.42
N GLU A 172 7.40 16.19 -13.03
CA GLU A 172 6.34 16.95 -13.69
C GLU A 172 5.46 17.71 -12.71
N ASN A 173 5.18 17.10 -11.57
CA ASN A 173 4.38 17.71 -10.54
C ASN A 173 5.23 18.68 -9.68
N LEU A 174 6.58 18.56 -9.65
CA LEU A 174 7.49 19.38 -8.82
C LEU A 174 8.04 20.63 -9.53
N PRO A 175 7.97 21.79 -8.87
CA PRO A 175 8.74 22.98 -9.23
C PRO A 175 10.25 22.78 -9.09
N GLN A 176 10.98 23.32 -10.06
CA GLN A 176 12.41 23.07 -10.27
C GLN A 176 13.30 23.30 -9.04
N ARG A 177 12.98 24.30 -8.21
CA ARG A 177 13.78 24.70 -7.03
C ARG A 177 13.86 23.62 -5.94
N TYR A 178 12.89 22.72 -5.86
CA TYR A 178 12.79 21.75 -4.77
C TYR A 178 12.94 20.30 -5.24
N ARG A 179 13.09 20.08 -6.56
CA ARG A 179 13.26 18.74 -7.15
C ARG A 179 14.37 17.95 -6.47
N LEU A 180 15.55 18.55 -6.33
CA LEU A 180 16.71 17.86 -5.74
C LEU A 180 16.49 17.53 -4.25
N TRP A 181 16.06 18.51 -3.45
CA TRP A 181 15.89 18.33 -2.01
C TRP A 181 14.83 17.27 -1.68
N LEU A 182 13.72 17.27 -2.42
CA LEU A 182 12.61 16.34 -2.21
C LEU A 182 12.92 14.95 -2.75
N ASN A 183 13.57 14.87 -3.91
CA ASN A 183 14.06 13.61 -4.42
C ASN A 183 15.01 12.95 -3.40
N THR A 184 15.95 13.70 -2.83
CA THR A 184 16.89 13.17 -1.83
C THR A 184 16.22 12.72 -0.53
N LEU A 185 15.20 13.45 -0.05
CA LEU A 185 14.51 13.14 1.20
C LEU A 185 13.50 12.01 1.11
N LEU A 186 13.08 11.63 -0.09
CA LEU A 186 11.95 10.71 -0.26
C LEU A 186 12.33 9.45 -1.04
N THR A 187 13.37 9.52 -1.87
CA THR A 187 13.83 8.38 -2.68
C THR A 187 14.84 7.50 -1.93
N TRP A 188 15.86 7.02 -2.63
CA TRP A 188 16.67 5.85 -2.28
C TRP A 188 17.27 5.93 -0.87
N SER A 189 17.87 7.06 -0.49
CA SER A 189 18.70 7.15 0.71
C SER A 189 18.00 6.82 2.04
N PRO A 190 16.85 7.43 2.40
CA PRO A 190 16.13 7.09 3.63
C PRO A 190 15.49 5.69 3.58
N ASN A 191 15.03 5.25 2.42
CA ASN A 191 14.35 3.96 2.29
C ASN A 191 15.32 2.80 2.50
N PHE A 192 16.59 2.93 2.09
CA PHE A 192 17.62 1.92 2.37
C PHE A 192 17.79 1.63 3.86
N VAL A 193 17.72 2.65 4.72
CA VAL A 193 17.82 2.46 6.18
C VAL A 193 16.63 1.66 6.70
N LEU A 194 15.42 1.98 6.24
CA LEU A 194 14.19 1.28 6.64
C LEU A 194 14.18 -0.18 6.18
N PHE A 195 14.58 -0.46 4.94
CA PHE A 195 14.66 -1.83 4.42
C PHE A 195 15.81 -2.63 5.03
N ALA A 196 16.93 -1.99 5.39
CA ALA A 196 17.99 -2.66 6.14
C ALA A 196 17.51 -3.08 7.54
N LEU A 197 16.75 -2.23 8.23
CA LEU A 197 16.10 -2.59 9.49
C LEU A 197 15.08 -3.71 9.29
N LEU A 198 14.29 -3.67 8.22
CA LEU A 198 13.33 -4.73 7.90
C LEU A 198 14.04 -6.07 7.63
N ALA A 199 15.17 -6.06 6.92
CA ALA A 199 16.00 -7.23 6.69
C ALA A 199 16.57 -7.79 7.99
N TYR A 200 17.05 -6.92 8.88
CA TYR A 200 17.54 -7.31 10.20
C TYR A 200 16.46 -8.03 11.03
N TYR A 201 15.21 -7.56 11.02
CA TYR A 201 14.12 -8.21 11.74
C TYR A 201 13.55 -9.45 11.04
N SER A 202 13.74 -9.58 9.74
CA SER A 202 13.14 -10.68 8.97
C SER A 202 13.92 -11.98 9.12
N GLU A 203 15.23 -11.91 9.39
CA GLU A 203 16.21 -13.02 9.57
C GLU A 203 16.38 -13.96 8.35
N ASP A 204 15.31 -14.21 7.60
CA ASP A 204 15.24 -15.04 6.39
C ASP A 204 14.89 -14.21 5.14
N TRP A 205 15.40 -14.65 3.98
CA TRP A 205 15.06 -14.05 2.69
C TRP A 205 13.58 -14.21 2.30
N ARG A 206 12.95 -15.33 2.67
CA ARG A 206 11.54 -15.60 2.34
C ARG A 206 10.59 -14.71 3.13
N THR A 207 10.86 -14.49 4.42
CA THR A 207 10.09 -13.57 5.28
C THR A 207 10.30 -12.14 4.84
N LEU A 208 11.54 -11.77 4.46
CA LEU A 208 11.84 -10.45 3.90
C LEU A 208 11.03 -10.17 2.62
N ALA A 209 11.03 -11.09 1.66
CA ALA A 209 10.25 -10.96 0.42
C ALA A 209 8.74 -10.86 0.64
N ARG A 210 8.20 -11.56 1.66
CA ARG A 210 6.79 -11.43 2.07
C ARG A 210 6.51 -10.12 2.79
N ALA A 211 7.43 -9.66 3.64
CA ALA A 211 7.29 -8.42 4.40
C ALA A 211 7.33 -7.21 3.47
N THR A 212 8.26 -7.18 2.51
CA THR A 212 8.33 -6.14 1.48
C THR A 212 7.05 -6.11 0.64
N SER A 213 6.59 -7.28 0.16
CA SER A 213 5.33 -7.38 -0.60
C SER A 213 4.08 -7.06 0.24
N GLY A 214 4.13 -7.33 1.54
CA GLY A 214 3.05 -7.05 2.50
C GLY A 214 2.96 -5.59 2.92
N ILE A 215 4.03 -4.81 2.79
CA ILE A 215 4.00 -3.35 3.00
C ILE A 215 3.42 -2.62 1.78
N THR A 216 3.55 -3.20 0.60
CA THR A 216 3.26 -2.56 -0.68
C THR A 216 1.83 -2.81 -1.15
N LEU A 217 1.27 -3.98 -0.81
CA LEU A 217 -0.10 -4.38 -1.09
C LEU A 217 -1.18 -3.54 -0.35
N PRO A 218 -1.02 -3.16 0.95
CA PRO A 218 -2.00 -2.35 1.68
C PRO A 218 -2.05 -0.90 1.22
N ALA A 219 -0.94 -0.31 0.76
CA ALA A 219 -0.90 1.10 0.33
C ALA A 219 -1.82 1.38 -0.88
N ILE A 220 -2.02 0.38 -1.76
CA ILE A 220 -2.90 0.46 -2.93
C ILE A 220 -4.36 0.13 -2.55
N VAL A 221 -4.57 -0.84 -1.65
CA VAL A 221 -5.90 -1.36 -1.28
C VAL A 221 -6.60 -0.50 -0.20
N LEU A 222 -5.86 0.07 0.77
CA LEU A 222 -6.42 0.86 1.88
C LEU A 222 -7.04 2.20 1.44
N LEU A 223 -6.60 2.76 0.31
CA LEU A 223 -7.07 4.09 -0.13
C LEU A 223 -8.46 4.05 -0.81
N LEU A 224 -8.83 2.94 -1.45
CA LEU A 224 -10.05 2.86 -2.27
C LEU A 224 -11.12 1.92 -1.70
N VAL A 225 -10.73 0.84 -1.00
CA VAL A 225 -11.68 -0.19 -0.53
C VAL A 225 -12.32 0.17 0.82
N VAL A 226 -11.60 0.90 1.66
CA VAL A 226 -12.01 1.21 3.03
C VAL A 226 -13.31 2.03 3.11
N THR A 227 -13.45 3.04 2.27
CA THR A 227 -14.64 3.91 2.26
C THR A 227 -15.91 3.12 1.92
N SER A 228 -15.80 2.16 1.00
CA SER A 228 -16.89 1.25 0.64
C SER A 228 -17.18 0.20 1.71
N ILE A 229 -16.16 -0.39 2.33
CA ILE A 229 -16.38 -1.32 3.46
C ILE A 229 -17.12 -0.63 4.60
N VAL A 230 -16.75 0.60 4.96
CA VAL A 230 -17.42 1.37 6.02
C VAL A 230 -18.87 1.70 5.63
N HIS A 231 -19.12 2.10 4.37
CA HIS A 231 -20.47 2.40 3.87
C HIS A 231 -21.41 1.20 4.00
N TYR A 232 -21.03 0.10 3.36
CA TYR A 232 -21.88 -1.09 3.28
C TYR A 232 -21.90 -1.86 4.60
N GLY A 233 -20.82 -1.79 5.38
CA GLY A 233 -20.78 -2.38 6.72
C GLY A 233 -21.80 -1.74 7.66
N LEU A 234 -21.89 -0.41 7.67
CA LEU A 234 -22.92 0.26 8.46
C LEU A 234 -24.34 0.07 7.87
N LEU A 235 -24.47 0.05 6.54
CA LEU A 235 -25.76 -0.14 5.86
C LEU A 235 -26.38 -1.52 6.10
N PHE A 236 -25.59 -2.59 6.03
CA PHE A 236 -26.09 -3.95 6.24
C PHE A 236 -26.33 -4.27 7.73
N ASN A 237 -25.84 -3.43 8.64
CA ASN A 237 -26.11 -3.58 10.07
C ASN A 237 -27.49 -3.04 10.50
N MET A 238 -28.27 -2.45 9.57
CA MET A 238 -29.57 -1.80 9.81
C MET A 238 -30.64 -2.72 10.41
N GLU A 239 -30.51 -4.03 10.25
CA GLU A 239 -31.39 -5.04 10.84
C GLU A 239 -31.16 -5.25 12.35
N LYS A 240 -29.96 -4.96 12.86
CA LYS A 240 -29.60 -5.15 14.27
C LYS A 240 -29.85 -3.90 15.12
N LEU A 241 -30.21 -2.78 14.51
CA LEU A 241 -30.52 -1.54 15.22
C LEU A 241 -31.93 -1.56 15.81
N SER A 242 -32.11 -0.84 16.91
CA SER A 242 -33.41 -0.69 17.56
C SER A 242 -34.44 -0.06 16.62
N GLY A 243 -35.69 -0.51 16.70
CA GLY A 243 -36.81 -0.07 15.84
C GLY A 243 -37.03 -0.92 14.59
N SER A 244 -38.00 -0.53 13.76
CA SER A 244 -38.32 -1.27 12.54
C SER A 244 -37.34 -0.96 11.40
N LEU A 245 -36.98 -1.98 10.61
CA LEU A 245 -36.17 -1.86 9.40
C LEU A 245 -36.71 -0.78 8.43
N TYR A 246 -38.03 -0.74 8.20
CA TYR A 246 -38.67 0.20 7.28
C TYR A 246 -38.42 1.66 7.68
N TRP A 247 -38.71 2.01 8.92
CA TRP A 247 -38.48 3.37 9.42
C TRP A 247 -36.98 3.73 9.43
N ASN A 248 -36.09 2.79 9.75
CA ASN A 248 -34.64 3.02 9.66
C ASN A 248 -34.20 3.42 8.23
N LEU A 249 -34.72 2.73 7.21
CA LEU A 249 -34.43 3.05 5.81
C LEU A 249 -34.97 4.43 5.40
N VAL A 250 -36.20 4.77 5.82
CA VAL A 250 -36.79 6.10 5.56
C VAL A 250 -35.93 7.20 6.19
N TYR A 251 -35.56 7.05 7.46
CA TYR A 251 -34.71 8.04 8.14
C TYR A 251 -33.34 8.17 7.47
N THR A 252 -32.67 7.07 7.12
CA THR A 252 -31.40 7.15 6.37
C THR A 252 -31.57 7.87 5.03
N GLY A 253 -32.65 7.61 4.28
CA GLY A 253 -32.92 8.30 3.02
C GLY A 253 -33.07 9.81 3.17
N ILE A 254 -33.88 10.25 4.14
CA ILE A 254 -34.13 11.68 4.43
C ILE A 254 -32.84 12.37 4.90
N ILE A 255 -32.10 11.75 5.82
CA ILE A 255 -30.85 12.31 6.36
C ILE A 255 -29.79 12.42 5.27
N ARG A 256 -29.63 11.39 4.42
CA ARG A 256 -28.72 11.42 3.26
C ARG A 256 -29.03 12.56 2.32
N TYR A 257 -30.29 12.70 1.92
CA TYR A 257 -30.71 13.75 1.01
C TYR A 257 -30.42 15.14 1.59
N THR A 258 -30.75 15.33 2.87
CA THR A 258 -30.48 16.57 3.61
C THR A 258 -28.99 16.88 3.66
N PHE A 259 -28.14 15.91 4.05
CA PHE A 259 -26.70 16.11 4.13
C PHE A 259 -26.07 16.43 2.78
N ASN A 260 -26.47 15.73 1.71
CA ASN A 260 -25.92 15.97 0.37
C ASN A 260 -26.32 17.36 -0.16
N ILE A 261 -27.56 17.81 0.06
CA ILE A 261 -27.99 19.17 -0.32
C ILE A 261 -27.24 20.21 0.47
N VAL A 262 -27.11 20.03 1.79
CA VAL A 262 -26.37 20.97 2.64
C VAL A 262 -24.90 21.05 2.21
N ALA A 263 -24.25 19.92 1.93
CA ALA A 263 -22.87 19.89 1.44
C ALA A 263 -22.73 20.60 0.08
N GLY A 264 -23.65 20.36 -0.86
CA GLY A 264 -23.67 21.06 -2.15
C GLY A 264 -23.99 22.56 -2.05
N ALA A 265 -24.86 22.94 -1.12
CA ALA A 265 -25.17 24.35 -0.84
C ALA A 265 -23.95 25.05 -0.24
N LEU A 266 -23.28 24.43 0.75
CA LEU A 266 -22.07 24.95 1.40
C LEU A 266 -20.91 25.15 0.40
N ASP A 267 -20.72 24.19 -0.51
CA ASP A 267 -19.74 24.30 -1.60
C ASP A 267 -20.02 25.50 -2.52
N ARG A 268 -21.30 25.78 -2.77
CA ARG A 268 -21.73 26.87 -3.66
C ARG A 268 -21.66 28.24 -2.97
N THR A 269 -22.05 28.34 -1.70
CA THR A 269 -22.18 29.63 -1.01
C THR A 269 -20.87 30.16 -0.43
N PHE A 270 -19.98 29.27 0.03
CA PHE A 270 -18.75 29.69 0.69
C PHE A 270 -17.53 29.38 -0.17
N SER A 271 -16.85 30.41 -0.65
CA SER A 271 -15.55 30.27 -1.33
C SER A 271 -14.47 29.62 -0.46
N CYS A 272 -14.63 29.64 0.87
CA CYS A 272 -13.75 28.96 1.83
C CYS A 272 -14.03 27.45 1.96
N VAL A 273 -15.23 26.99 1.55
CA VAL A 273 -15.64 25.58 1.63
C VAL A 273 -15.41 24.93 0.28
N GLY A 274 -14.17 24.50 0.04
CA GLY A 274 -13.86 23.71 -1.15
C GLY A 274 -14.20 22.22 -1.00
N ARG A 275 -14.10 21.48 -2.11
CA ARG A 275 -14.19 20.00 -2.19
C ARG A 275 -13.45 19.29 -1.06
N ARG A 276 -12.26 19.81 -0.74
CA ARG A 276 -11.40 19.39 0.36
C ARG A 276 -12.12 19.38 1.71
N PHE A 277 -12.70 20.52 2.08
CA PHE A 277 -13.27 20.71 3.40
C PHE A 277 -14.46 19.78 3.59
N ILE A 278 -15.24 19.58 2.53
CA ILE A 278 -16.37 18.65 2.51
C ILE A 278 -15.90 17.21 2.64
N HIS A 279 -14.87 16.80 1.89
CA HIS A 279 -14.32 15.44 1.97
C HIS A 279 -13.76 15.14 3.37
N LEU A 280 -12.95 16.05 3.90
CA LEU A 280 -12.31 15.90 5.19
C LEU A 280 -13.34 15.94 6.34
N GLY A 281 -14.25 16.91 6.30
CA GLY A 281 -15.33 17.02 7.28
C GLY A 281 -16.20 15.78 7.32
N SER A 282 -16.48 15.18 6.16
CA SER A 282 -17.24 13.92 6.07
C SER A 282 -16.51 12.75 6.73
N HIS A 283 -15.20 12.60 6.52
CA HIS A 283 -14.41 11.57 7.19
C HIS A 283 -14.33 11.77 8.71
N VAL A 284 -14.07 12.99 9.17
CA VAL A 284 -14.03 13.32 10.61
C VAL A 284 -15.38 13.02 11.26
N PHE A 285 -16.48 13.38 10.59
CA PHE A 285 -17.83 13.11 11.07
C PHE A 285 -18.11 11.59 11.19
N VAL A 286 -17.79 10.82 10.15
CA VAL A 286 -17.97 9.36 10.18
C VAL A 286 -17.13 8.73 11.30
N SER A 287 -15.86 9.11 11.43
CA SER A 287 -14.99 8.65 12.51
C SER A 287 -15.53 9.03 13.90
N GLY A 288 -16.08 10.23 14.06
CA GLY A 288 -16.70 10.69 15.31
C GLY A 288 -17.93 9.87 15.69
N THR A 289 -18.82 9.58 14.73
CA THR A 289 -20.02 8.75 14.98
C THR A 289 -19.67 7.31 15.35
N ILE A 290 -18.73 6.69 14.64
CA ILE A 290 -18.27 5.32 14.94
C ILE A 290 -17.57 5.29 16.31
N GLY A 291 -16.71 6.27 16.61
CA GLY A 291 -16.02 6.38 17.89
C GLY A 291 -16.98 6.55 19.06
N ALA A 292 -18.03 7.36 18.92
CA ALA A 292 -19.07 7.51 19.93
C ALA A 292 -19.85 6.21 20.17
N VAL A 293 -20.14 5.45 19.11
CA VAL A 293 -20.79 4.13 19.24
C VAL A 293 -19.90 3.14 19.97
N VAL A 294 -18.60 3.09 19.66
CA VAL A 294 -17.63 2.23 20.37
C VAL A 294 -17.54 2.63 21.85
N PHE A 295 -17.47 3.93 22.15
CA PHE A 295 -17.41 4.43 23.52
C PHE A 295 -18.65 4.05 24.33
N ILE A 296 -19.86 4.25 23.80
CA ILE A 296 -21.10 3.88 24.48
C ILE A 296 -21.12 2.37 24.76
N ASN A 297 -20.75 1.54 23.77
CA ASN A 297 -20.75 0.08 23.94
C ASN A 297 -19.68 -0.44 24.93
N LEU A 298 -18.58 0.29 25.14
CA LEU A 298 -17.53 -0.11 26.09
C LEU A 298 -17.81 0.33 27.52
N PHE A 299 -18.46 1.47 27.73
CA PHE A 299 -18.64 2.09 29.05
C PHE A 299 -20.06 2.01 29.61
N ASP A 300 -21.09 1.91 28.77
CA ASP A 300 -22.49 1.93 29.20
C ASP A 300 -23.29 0.82 28.49
N GLY A 301 -23.33 -0.36 29.13
CA GLY A 301 -24.07 -1.53 28.64
C GLY A 301 -25.58 -1.47 28.88
N SER A 302 -26.14 -0.30 29.24
CA SER A 302 -27.56 -0.15 29.56
C SER A 302 -28.43 0.02 28.30
N HIS A 303 -29.59 -0.65 28.27
CA HIS A 303 -30.60 -0.53 27.20
C HIS A 303 -31.15 0.89 26.99
N SER A 304 -30.82 1.86 27.86
CA SER A 304 -31.30 3.24 27.77
C SER A 304 -30.71 3.99 26.57
N MET A 305 -29.52 3.59 26.10
CA MET A 305 -28.77 4.31 25.06
C MET A 305 -28.95 3.74 23.64
N ASP A 306 -29.82 2.72 23.46
CA ASP A 306 -30.07 2.08 22.15
C ASP A 306 -30.64 3.06 21.12
N THR A 307 -31.41 4.06 21.55
CA THR A 307 -31.94 5.13 20.68
C THR A 307 -30.82 6.07 20.22
N VAL A 308 -29.84 6.35 21.09
CA VAL A 308 -28.70 7.22 20.78
C VAL A 308 -27.77 6.53 19.77
N ILE A 309 -27.48 5.25 19.99
CA ILE A 309 -26.71 4.42 19.03
C ILE A 309 -27.40 4.41 17.67
N ARG A 310 -28.73 4.25 17.65
CA ARG A 310 -29.52 4.31 16.42
C ARG A 310 -29.33 5.61 15.66
N ILE A 311 -29.48 6.75 16.33
CA ILE A 311 -29.30 8.07 15.70
C ILE A 311 -27.87 8.24 15.17
N LEU A 312 -26.86 7.85 15.96
CA LEU A 312 -25.44 7.97 15.56
C LEU A 312 -25.11 7.14 14.33
N VAL A 313 -25.55 5.87 14.28
CA VAL A 313 -25.31 4.98 13.12
C VAL A 313 -26.05 5.48 11.88
N LEU A 314 -27.31 5.91 12.01
CA LEU A 314 -28.08 6.47 10.89
C LEU A 314 -27.40 7.72 10.30
N CYS A 315 -26.89 8.62 11.16
CA CYS A 315 -26.11 9.79 10.75
C CYS A 315 -24.78 9.40 10.09
N GLY A 316 -24.03 8.45 10.66
CA GLY A 316 -22.76 7.96 10.12
C GLY A 316 -22.90 7.33 8.73
N VAL A 317 -23.86 6.42 8.56
CA VAL A 317 -24.22 5.84 7.24
C VAL A 317 -24.56 6.94 6.25
N SER A 318 -25.32 7.94 6.68
CA SER A 318 -25.78 8.98 5.78
C SER A 318 -24.63 9.86 5.26
N MET A 319 -23.68 10.21 6.12
CA MET A 319 -22.53 11.03 5.73
C MET A 319 -21.57 10.28 4.77
N THR A 320 -21.50 8.95 4.84
CA THR A 320 -20.66 8.19 3.90
C THR A 320 -21.11 8.32 2.43
N SER A 321 -22.37 8.72 2.14
CA SER A 321 -22.77 9.03 0.76
C SER A 321 -22.07 10.25 0.20
N GLN A 322 -21.78 11.24 1.05
CA GLN A 322 -21.07 12.44 0.65
C GLN A 322 -19.62 12.12 0.24
N LEU A 323 -18.97 11.15 0.92
CA LEU A 323 -17.63 10.67 0.53
C LEU A 323 -17.63 10.08 -0.89
N TYR A 324 -18.67 9.31 -1.25
CA TYR A 324 -18.79 8.73 -2.58
C TYR A 324 -18.97 9.80 -3.66
N ILE A 325 -19.87 10.76 -3.42
CA ILE A 325 -20.14 11.85 -4.36
C ILE A 325 -18.88 12.68 -4.60
N VAL A 326 -18.17 13.06 -3.53
CA VAL A 326 -16.94 13.85 -3.65
C VAL A 326 -15.83 13.06 -4.33
N ASN A 327 -15.70 11.75 -4.09
CA ASN A 327 -14.69 10.92 -4.77
C ASN A 327 -14.95 10.81 -6.28
N VAL A 328 -16.21 10.59 -6.70
CA VAL A 328 -16.58 10.55 -8.12
C VAL A 328 -16.39 11.92 -8.77
N LEU A 329 -16.75 12.99 -8.07
CA LEU A 329 -16.62 14.36 -8.58
C LEU A 329 -15.15 14.77 -8.72
N CYS A 330 -14.32 14.49 -7.71
CA CYS A 330 -12.88 14.69 -7.77
C CYS A 330 -12.24 13.86 -8.89
N ALA A 331 -12.71 12.63 -9.13
CA ALA A 331 -12.24 11.84 -10.28
C ALA A 331 -12.61 12.52 -11.61
N ALA A 332 -13.84 12.99 -11.76
CA ALA A 332 -14.27 13.69 -12.97
C ALA A 332 -13.52 15.02 -13.21
N GLU A 333 -13.19 15.75 -12.13
CA GLU A 333 -12.46 17.03 -12.16
C GLU A 333 -10.94 16.85 -12.37
N LEU A 334 -10.32 15.82 -11.79
CA LEU A 334 -8.88 15.54 -11.97
C LEU A 334 -8.56 14.88 -13.31
N PHE A 335 -9.43 14.03 -13.83
CA PHE A 335 -9.12 13.18 -14.98
C PHE A 335 -9.64 13.77 -16.30
N PRO A 336 -8.78 13.85 -17.34
CA PRO A 336 -9.20 14.26 -18.68
C PRO A 336 -10.17 13.23 -19.28
N THR A 337 -11.03 13.70 -20.20
CA THR A 337 -12.13 12.92 -20.78
C THR A 337 -11.71 11.58 -21.38
N ALA A 338 -10.50 11.49 -21.93
CA ALA A 338 -9.95 10.28 -22.54
C ALA A 338 -9.77 9.09 -21.56
N ILE A 339 -9.53 9.36 -20.27
CA ILE A 339 -9.29 8.32 -19.25
C ILE A 339 -10.33 8.29 -18.14
N ARG A 340 -11.28 9.24 -18.13
CA ARG A 340 -12.32 9.37 -17.10
C ARG A 340 -13.15 8.09 -16.95
N ASN A 341 -13.60 7.51 -18.06
CA ASN A 341 -14.39 6.27 -18.05
C ASN A 341 -13.60 5.06 -17.49
N VAL A 342 -12.29 5.03 -17.70
CA VAL A 342 -11.40 3.97 -17.17
C VAL A 342 -11.16 4.18 -15.67
N ALA A 343 -10.98 5.43 -15.23
CA ALA A 343 -10.85 5.77 -13.81
C ALA A 343 -12.13 5.48 -13.02
N ASP A 344 -13.29 5.84 -13.57
CA ASP A 344 -14.60 5.59 -12.94
C ASP A 344 -14.94 4.10 -12.86
N SER A 345 -14.59 3.32 -13.88
CA SER A 345 -14.77 1.86 -13.86
C SER A 345 -13.84 1.18 -12.84
N GLN A 346 -12.60 1.63 -12.70
CA GLN A 346 -11.69 1.12 -11.67
C GLN A 346 -12.17 1.48 -10.26
N LEU A 347 -12.62 2.72 -10.03
CA LEU A 347 -13.25 3.14 -8.77
C LEU A 347 -14.48 2.28 -8.45
N ALA A 348 -15.30 1.99 -9.46
CA ALA A 348 -16.46 1.12 -9.31
C ALA A 348 -16.07 -0.32 -8.92
N ILE A 349 -15.03 -0.91 -9.53
CA ILE A 349 -14.54 -2.25 -9.17
C ILE A 349 -14.15 -2.30 -7.70
N TRP A 350 -13.37 -1.33 -7.20
CA TRP A 350 -12.96 -1.29 -5.79
C TRP A 350 -14.11 -1.01 -4.83
N ASN A 351 -15.11 -0.23 -5.26
CA ASN A 351 -16.33 -0.06 -4.48
C ASN A 351 -17.11 -1.38 -4.37
N ARG A 352 -17.18 -2.15 -5.46
CA ARG A 352 -17.84 -3.47 -5.49
C ARG A 352 -17.11 -4.49 -4.63
N THR A 353 -15.79 -4.52 -4.62
CA THR A 353 -15.06 -5.43 -3.70
C THR A 353 -15.33 -5.09 -2.24
N GLY A 354 -15.40 -3.81 -1.87
CA GLY A 354 -15.83 -3.38 -0.53
C GLY A 354 -17.25 -3.84 -0.18
N THR A 355 -18.18 -3.84 -1.15
CA THR A 355 -19.55 -4.34 -0.95
C THR A 355 -19.62 -5.84 -0.68
N VAL A 356 -18.73 -6.62 -1.30
CA VAL A 356 -18.67 -8.09 -1.13
C VAL A 356 -18.12 -8.45 0.25
N ILE A 357 -17.12 -7.69 0.73
CA ILE A 357 -16.47 -7.94 2.02
C ILE A 357 -17.33 -7.46 3.20
N ALA A 358 -18.08 -6.37 3.03
CA ALA A 358 -18.82 -5.73 4.13
C ALA A 358 -19.77 -6.67 4.92
N PRO A 359 -20.66 -7.48 4.29
CA PRO A 359 -21.51 -8.42 5.02
C PRO A 359 -20.74 -9.48 5.81
N GLN A 360 -19.58 -9.91 5.30
CA GLN A 360 -18.77 -10.97 5.90
C GLN A 360 -18.22 -10.56 7.27
N ILE A 361 -17.90 -9.28 7.45
CA ILE A 361 -17.45 -8.70 8.73
C ILE A 361 -18.53 -8.87 9.81
N PHE A 362 -19.82 -8.79 9.45
CA PHE A 362 -20.94 -8.88 10.39
C PHE A 362 -21.49 -10.30 10.60
N PHE A 363 -21.14 -11.26 9.74
CA PHE A 363 -21.45 -12.67 9.94
C PHE A 363 -20.82 -13.22 11.22
N LEU A 364 -19.59 -12.78 11.51
CA LEU A 364 -18.82 -13.15 12.71
C LEU A 364 -19.40 -12.58 14.03
N VAL A 365 -20.25 -11.54 13.95
CA VAL A 365 -20.89 -10.87 15.10
C VAL A 365 -22.01 -11.70 15.72
N SER A 366 -22.48 -12.75 15.05
CA SER A 366 -23.63 -13.55 15.51
C SER A 366 -23.39 -14.34 16.80
N ARG A 367 -22.14 -14.47 17.27
CA ARG A 367 -21.83 -15.30 18.43
C ARG A 367 -21.79 -14.59 19.78
N GLU A 368 -21.33 -13.33 19.90
CA GLU A 368 -21.28 -12.61 21.19
C GLU A 368 -21.34 -11.07 21.09
N LYS A 369 -21.90 -10.40 22.12
CA LYS A 369 -22.06 -8.93 22.22
C LYS A 369 -20.74 -8.16 22.15
N HIS A 370 -19.65 -8.71 22.71
CA HIS A 370 -18.32 -8.09 22.63
C HIS A 370 -17.80 -7.97 21.18
N PHE A 371 -18.22 -8.89 20.30
CA PHE A 371 -17.81 -8.89 18.91
C PHE A 371 -18.41 -7.72 18.11
N PHE A 372 -19.57 -7.19 18.54
CA PHE A 372 -20.16 -5.99 17.96
C PHE A 372 -19.25 -4.77 18.13
N SER A 373 -18.72 -4.54 19.34
CA SER A 373 -17.78 -3.44 19.61
C SER A 373 -16.46 -3.61 18.86
N CYS A 374 -15.96 -4.84 18.72
CA CYS A 374 -14.76 -5.14 17.92
C CYS A 374 -14.94 -4.79 16.43
N CYS A 375 -16.08 -5.10 15.82
CA CYS A 375 -16.34 -4.75 14.42
C CYS A 375 -16.43 -3.24 14.20
N PHE A 376 -17.09 -2.49 15.08
CA PHE A 376 -17.11 -1.03 14.99
C PHE A 376 -15.73 -0.41 15.25
N SER A 377 -14.93 -1.01 16.14
CA SER A 377 -13.53 -0.61 16.37
C SER A 377 -12.66 -0.85 15.14
N LEU A 378 -12.85 -1.97 14.43
CA LEU A 378 -12.17 -2.25 13.17
C LEU A 378 -12.54 -1.23 12.10
N LEU A 379 -13.84 -0.93 11.95
CA LEU A 379 -14.32 0.09 11.01
C LEU A 379 -13.80 1.49 11.36
N LEU A 380 -13.64 1.81 12.64
CA LEU A 380 -13.04 3.05 13.12
C LEU A 380 -11.58 3.15 12.71
N VAL A 381 -10.78 2.11 12.97
CA VAL A 381 -9.35 2.07 12.59
C VAL A 381 -9.19 2.20 11.09
N MET A 382 -10.03 1.50 10.31
CA MET A 382 -10.04 1.62 8.85
C MET A 382 -10.38 3.05 8.41
N ASN A 383 -11.47 3.63 8.92
CA ASN A 383 -11.86 4.99 8.55
C ASN A 383 -10.84 6.05 9.00
N ALA A 384 -10.20 5.86 10.16
CA ALA A 384 -9.13 6.73 10.65
C ALA A 384 -7.87 6.63 9.77
N ALA A 385 -7.49 5.42 9.34
CA ALA A 385 -6.39 5.25 8.39
C ALA A 385 -6.68 5.93 7.04
N SER A 386 -7.92 5.78 6.53
CA SER A 386 -8.39 6.48 5.33
C SER A 386 -8.45 7.99 5.53
N LEU A 387 -8.89 8.47 6.69
CA LEU A 387 -8.90 9.88 7.06
C LEU A 387 -7.48 10.46 7.15
N ILE A 388 -6.51 9.74 7.72
CA ILE A 388 -5.11 10.21 7.79
C ILE A 388 -4.52 10.31 6.38
N ALA A 389 -4.79 9.31 5.55
CA ALA A 389 -4.36 9.31 4.16
C ALA A 389 -5.05 10.44 3.35
N ASN A 390 -6.35 10.65 3.59
CA ASN A 390 -7.15 11.65 2.91
C ASN A 390 -7.04 13.06 3.49
N PHE A 391 -6.62 13.26 4.74
CA PHE A 391 -6.31 14.56 5.34
C PHE A 391 -5.03 15.13 4.72
N LYS A 392 -4.05 14.25 4.47
CA LYS A 392 -2.85 14.54 3.70
C LYS A 392 -3.21 14.83 2.23
N PHE A 393 -4.11 14.06 1.62
CA PHE A 393 -4.69 14.33 0.29
C PHE A 393 -5.57 15.61 0.23
N ALA A 394 -6.22 15.99 1.32
CA ALA A 394 -7.08 17.16 1.39
C ALA A 394 -6.19 18.42 1.38
N GLN A 395 -5.07 18.43 2.12
CA GLN A 395 -4.02 19.48 2.02
C GLN A 395 -3.56 19.82 0.60
N PHE A 396 -3.82 18.92 -0.33
CA PHE A 396 -3.48 18.93 -1.74
C PHE A 396 -4.48 19.68 -2.65
N VAL A 397 -5.77 19.76 -2.28
CA VAL A 397 -6.88 20.19 -3.16
C VAL A 397 -7.35 21.64 -2.93
N SER A 398 -7.04 22.27 -1.78
CA SER A 398 -7.48 23.65 -1.49
C SER A 398 -6.40 24.72 -1.73
N VAL A 399 -5.78 24.71 -2.91
CA VAL A 399 -5.16 25.90 -3.51
C VAL A 399 -5.40 25.88 -5.00
#